data_AF-A0A2V1BTQ4-F1
#
_entry.id   AF-A0A2V1BTQ4-F1
#
_cell.length_a   1.000
_cell.length_b   1.000
_cell.length_c   1.000
_cell.angle_alpha   90.00
_cell.angle_beta   90.00
_cell.angle_gamma   90.00
#
_symmetry.space_group_name_H-M   'P 1'
#
loop_
_entity.id
_entity.type
_entity.pdbx_description
1 polymer ?
#
loop_
_entity_poly.entity_id
_entity_poly.type
_entity_poly.pdbx_seq_one_letter_code
_entity_poly.pdbx_strand_id
1 'polypeptide(L)'
;MEYINGEILNSVASQQIDQIVKILSHFSTIQCQRPGPLQPGVSRCLLWEENGKPTFETIEQVEAWLNLRLPDVGPKLALKEYPLVLCHLDLALRNIVDWASAGFYPRFFEICLLKITASKDNGYGTSLISRLEKLTDDEEAQVSILERSYYNGIRYSFPKCRGASFSGGS
;
A
#
# COMPACT_ATOMS: atom_id res chain seq x y z
N MET A 1 14.29 -7.73 -17.66
CA MET A 1 13.05 -7.15 -18.21
C MET A 1 13.31 -6.81 -19.65
N GLU A 2 12.40 -7.18 -20.54
CA GLU A 2 12.43 -6.70 -21.93
C GLU A 2 12.01 -5.24 -21.96
N TYR A 3 12.56 -4.47 -22.89
CA TYR A 3 12.17 -3.08 -23.06
C TYR A 3 10.77 -3.01 -23.67
N ILE A 4 9.85 -2.33 -22.99
CA ILE A 4 8.50 -2.08 -23.48
C ILE A 4 8.49 -0.69 -24.12
N ASN A 5 8.24 -0.64 -25.43
CA ASN A 5 7.96 0.63 -26.11
C ASN A 5 6.63 1.18 -25.58
N GLY A 6 6.63 2.40 -25.06
CA GLY A 6 5.45 3.06 -24.54
C GLY A 6 5.58 4.58 -24.55
N GLU A 7 4.44 5.26 -24.40
CA GLU A 7 4.36 6.72 -24.30
C GLU A 7 4.07 7.13 -22.85
N ILE A 8 4.75 8.18 -22.39
CA ILE A 8 4.45 8.77 -21.08
C ILE A 8 3.16 9.58 -21.20
N LEU A 9 2.12 9.15 -20.50
CA LEU A 9 0.84 9.82 -20.47
C LEU A 9 0.88 10.99 -19.47
N ASN A 10 0.65 12.21 -19.96
CA ASN A 10 0.50 13.42 -19.12
C ASN A 10 -0.93 13.61 -18.61
N SER A 11 -1.89 12.95 -19.25
CA SER A 11 -3.29 12.86 -18.84
C SER A 11 -3.88 11.55 -19.34
N VAL A 12 -4.97 11.10 -18.72
CA VAL A 12 -5.58 9.80 -19.02
C VAL A 12 -7.02 10.01 -19.43
N ALA A 13 -7.39 9.48 -20.59
CA ALA A 13 -8.77 9.48 -21.04
C ALA A 13 -9.62 8.56 -20.15
N SER A 14 -10.92 8.84 -20.02
CA SER A 14 -11.83 8.05 -19.19
C SER A 14 -11.74 6.54 -19.48
N GLN A 15 -11.63 6.14 -20.74
CA GLN A 15 -11.53 4.73 -21.13
C GLN A 15 -10.27 4.03 -20.59
N GLN A 16 -9.14 4.73 -20.51
CA GLN A 16 -7.90 4.19 -19.96
C GLN A 16 -7.99 4.03 -18.44
N ILE A 17 -8.67 4.95 -17.75
CA ILE A 17 -8.97 4.79 -16.33
C ILE A 17 -9.83 3.53 -16.11
N ASP A 18 -10.82 3.27 -16.96
CA ASP A 18 -11.64 2.06 -16.87
C ASP A 18 -10.82 0.78 -17.10
N GLN A 19 -9.80 0.82 -17.95
CA GLN A 19 -8.87 -0.29 -18.13
C GLN A 19 -8.03 -0.53 -16.88
N ILE A 20 -7.51 0.54 -16.27
CA ILE A 20 -6.74 0.44 -15.03
C ILE A 20 -7.62 -0.10 -13.90
N VAL A 21 -8.87 0.36 -13.78
CA VAL A 21 -9.85 -0.18 -12.82
C VAL A 21 -10.02 -1.69 -13.01
N LYS A 22 -10.19 -2.16 -14.24
CA LYS A 22 -10.30 -3.61 -14.53
C LYS A 22 -9.04 -4.38 -14.14
N ILE A 23 -7.86 -3.80 -14.34
CA ILE A 23 -6.59 -4.40 -13.92
C ILE A 23 -6.53 -4.50 -12.39
N LEU A 24 -6.91 -3.45 -11.67
CA LEU A 24 -6.93 -3.45 -10.20
C LEU A 24 -7.97 -4.43 -9.64
N SER A 25 -9.14 -4.52 -10.27
CA SER A 25 -10.13 -5.55 -9.96
C SER A 25 -9.60 -6.96 -10.24
N HIS A 26 -8.72 -7.14 -11.22
CA HIS A 26 -8.05 -8.42 -11.41
C HIS A 26 -7.00 -8.68 -10.33
N PHE A 27 -6.21 -7.68 -9.95
CA PHE A 27 -5.21 -7.80 -8.89
C PHE A 27 -5.84 -8.20 -7.55
N SER A 28 -7.03 -7.70 -7.22
CA SER A 28 -7.75 -8.11 -6.00
C SER A 28 -8.13 -9.60 -5.99
N THR A 29 -8.14 -10.28 -7.13
CA THR A 29 -8.36 -11.73 -7.23
C THR A 29 -7.10 -12.56 -6.97
N ILE A 30 -5.91 -11.94 -7.04
CA ILE A 30 -4.62 -12.60 -6.85
C ILE A 30 -4.23 -12.48 -5.38
N GLN A 31 -4.29 -13.58 -4.64
CA GLN A 31 -4.04 -13.61 -3.20
C GLN A 31 -2.74 -14.33 -2.83
N CYS A 32 -2.14 -13.92 -1.72
CA CYS A 32 -1.01 -14.60 -1.08
C CYS A 32 -1.23 -14.63 0.43
N GLN A 33 -0.63 -15.60 1.12
CA GLN A 33 -0.65 -15.65 2.60
C GLN A 33 0.51 -14.87 3.22
N ARG A 34 1.54 -14.55 2.43
CA ARG A 34 2.72 -13.81 2.88
C ARG A 34 2.58 -12.33 2.52
N PRO A 35 2.67 -11.40 3.48
CA PRO A 35 2.65 -9.98 3.16
C PRO A 35 3.99 -9.51 2.58
N GLY A 36 3.97 -8.31 2.04
CA GLY A 36 5.18 -7.63 1.60
C GLY A 36 5.44 -7.74 0.11
N PRO A 37 6.66 -7.39 -0.34
CA PRO A 37 6.99 -7.29 -1.75
C PRO A 37 6.87 -8.64 -2.50
N LEU A 38 6.66 -8.56 -3.81
CA LEU A 38 6.56 -9.73 -4.71
C LEU A 38 7.75 -10.69 -4.57
N GLN A 39 8.94 -10.13 -4.38
CA GLN A 39 10.15 -10.88 -4.04
C GLN A 39 10.45 -10.70 -2.55
N PRO A 40 10.94 -11.73 -1.84
CA PRO A 40 11.38 -11.58 -0.45
C PRO A 40 12.38 -10.43 -0.30
N GLY A 41 12.19 -9.59 0.72
CA GLY A 41 13.08 -8.47 0.98
C GLY A 41 12.38 -7.25 1.54
N VAL A 42 13.03 -6.10 1.36
CA VAL A 42 12.61 -4.80 1.87
C VAL A 42 11.37 -4.31 1.12
N SER A 43 10.35 -3.88 1.86
CA SER A 43 9.18 -3.19 1.30
C SER A 43 9.56 -1.76 0.88
N ARG A 44 9.22 -1.35 -0.34
CA ARG A 44 9.73 -0.10 -0.95
C ARG A 44 8.68 0.95 -1.33
N CYS A 45 7.40 0.78 -1.00
CA CYS A 45 6.42 1.83 -1.26
C CYS A 45 6.47 2.98 -0.24
N LEU A 46 5.77 4.08 -0.58
CA LEU A 46 5.68 5.33 0.16
C LEU A 46 5.37 5.18 1.67
N LEU A 47 4.65 4.13 2.07
CA LEU A 47 4.36 3.85 3.49
C LEU A 47 5.63 3.63 4.34
N TRP A 48 6.73 3.23 3.70
CA TRP A 48 7.94 2.76 4.40
C TRP A 48 9.13 3.72 4.29
N GLU A 49 9.20 4.55 3.23
CA GLU A 49 10.41 5.27 2.82
C GLU A 49 11.02 6.16 3.91
N GLU A 50 10.20 6.98 4.57
CA GLU A 50 10.64 7.89 5.64
C GLU A 50 10.94 7.16 6.96
N ASN A 51 10.60 5.88 7.02
CA ASN A 51 10.40 5.14 8.26
C ASN A 51 11.34 3.94 8.42
N GLY A 52 12.16 3.66 7.41
CA GLY A 52 13.16 2.60 7.42
C GLY A 52 13.07 1.69 6.20
N LYS A 53 13.63 0.49 6.33
CA LYS A 53 13.65 -0.54 5.27
C LYS A 53 13.08 -1.84 5.83
N PRO A 54 11.76 -1.89 6.16
CA PRO A 54 11.19 -3.02 6.85
C PRO A 54 11.09 -4.24 5.93
N THR A 55 11.38 -5.39 6.52
CA THR A 55 11.11 -6.72 5.98
C THR A 55 10.03 -7.36 6.84
N PHE A 56 9.00 -7.91 6.22
CA PHE A 56 7.89 -8.54 6.93
C PHE A 56 7.75 -9.99 6.48
N GLU A 57 7.63 -10.89 7.44
CA GLU A 57 7.34 -12.31 7.25
C GLU A 57 5.86 -12.60 7.49
N THR A 58 5.22 -11.85 8.38
CA THR A 58 3.82 -12.07 8.77
C THR A 58 3.03 -10.76 8.83
N ILE A 59 1.70 -10.86 8.71
CA ILE A 59 0.82 -9.68 8.68
C ILE A 59 0.81 -8.96 10.02
N GLU A 60 1.04 -9.69 11.12
CA GLU A 60 1.25 -9.16 12.47
C GLU A 60 2.42 -8.19 12.53
N GLN A 61 3.50 -8.46 11.81
CA GLN A 61 4.67 -7.59 11.81
C GLN A 61 4.36 -6.27 11.09
N VAL A 62 3.59 -6.33 10.00
CA VAL A 62 3.10 -5.14 9.28
C VAL A 62 2.17 -4.33 10.19
N GLU A 63 1.22 -5.00 10.84
CA GLU A 63 0.26 -4.39 11.76
C GLU A 63 0.96 -3.72 12.94
N ALA A 64 1.86 -4.44 13.63
CA ALA A 64 2.62 -3.91 14.76
C ALA A 64 3.48 -2.71 14.35
N TRP A 65 4.12 -2.77 13.18
CA TRP A 65 4.90 -1.67 12.64
C TRP A 65 4.06 -0.42 12.44
N LEU A 66 2.90 -0.55 11.79
CA LEU A 66 2.02 0.59 11.54
C LEU A 66 1.35 1.09 12.83
N ASN A 67 0.98 0.20 13.74
CA ASN A 67 0.35 0.54 15.02
C ASN A 67 1.30 1.22 16.01
N LEU A 68 2.62 1.03 15.87
CA LEU A 68 3.64 1.78 16.62
C LEU A 68 3.54 3.29 16.37
N ARG A 69 3.03 3.70 15.21
CA ARG A 69 2.89 5.11 14.82
C ARG A 69 1.58 5.74 15.30
N LEU A 70 0.72 4.98 15.95
CA LEU A 70 -0.56 5.43 16.46
C LEU A 70 -0.49 5.64 17.97
N PRO A 71 -1.26 6.58 18.55
CA PRO A 71 -1.33 6.74 20.00
C PRO A 71 -1.79 5.45 20.69
N ASP A 72 -1.39 5.25 21.94
CA ASP A 72 -1.76 4.07 22.72
C ASP A 72 -3.27 3.99 22.96
N VAL A 73 -3.92 5.14 23.14
CA VAL A 73 -5.36 5.25 23.29
C VAL A 73 -5.98 5.63 21.94
N GLY A 74 -6.80 4.74 21.40
CA GLY A 74 -7.55 4.95 20.16
C GLY A 74 -7.65 3.71 19.29
N PRO A 75 -8.31 3.82 18.12
CA PRO A 75 -8.42 2.73 17.17
C PRO A 75 -7.04 2.36 16.60
N LYS A 76 -6.85 1.06 16.37
CA LYS A 76 -5.64 0.47 15.80
C LYS A 76 -6.00 -0.29 14.52
N LEU A 77 -5.01 -0.54 13.68
CA LEU A 77 -5.17 -1.42 12.53
C LEU A 77 -5.37 -2.86 13.00
N ALA A 78 -6.25 -3.57 12.31
CA ALA A 78 -6.55 -4.99 12.49
C ALA A 78 -6.44 -5.70 11.14
N LEU A 79 -5.20 -5.92 10.68
CA LEU A 79 -4.91 -6.36 9.31
C LEU A 79 -5.21 -7.84 9.07
N LYS A 80 -5.20 -8.67 10.13
CA LYS A 80 -5.41 -10.13 10.00
C LYS A 80 -6.75 -10.53 9.41
N GLU A 81 -7.76 -9.66 9.55
CA GLU A 81 -9.13 -9.93 9.15
C GLU A 81 -9.34 -9.79 7.63
N TYR A 82 -8.33 -9.27 6.92
CA TYR A 82 -8.42 -8.93 5.51
C TYR A 82 -7.52 -9.82 4.65
N PRO A 83 -8.00 -10.27 3.47
CA PRO A 83 -7.17 -11.03 2.55
C PRO A 83 -6.03 -10.16 2.03
N LEU A 84 -4.85 -10.75 1.87
CA LEU A 84 -3.72 -10.07 1.22
C LEU A 84 -3.83 -10.30 -0.28
N VAL A 85 -4.11 -9.22 -0.99
CA VAL A 85 -4.25 -9.20 -2.45
C VAL A 85 -3.05 -8.51 -3.06
N LEU A 86 -2.85 -8.71 -4.37
CA LEU A 86 -1.85 -7.96 -5.11
C LEU A 86 -2.21 -6.47 -5.12
N CYS A 87 -1.30 -5.64 -4.61
CA CYS A 87 -1.35 -4.18 -4.70
C CYS A 87 -0.13 -3.68 -5.48
N HIS A 88 -0.30 -2.63 -6.26
CA HIS A 88 0.76 -1.95 -6.99
C HIS A 88 1.46 -0.90 -6.11
N LEU A 89 0.68 -0.18 -5.28
CA LEU A 89 1.17 0.79 -4.27
C LEU A 89 1.99 1.97 -4.80
N ASP A 90 1.96 2.21 -6.11
CA ASP A 90 2.60 3.35 -6.77
C ASP A 90 1.97 3.61 -8.14
N LEU A 91 0.63 3.68 -8.15
CA LEU A 91 -0.13 3.96 -9.36
C LEU A 91 -0.03 5.45 -9.72
N ALA A 92 1.11 5.87 -10.22
CA ALA A 92 1.26 7.11 -10.98
C ALA A 92 1.26 6.78 -12.48
N LEU A 93 0.87 7.74 -13.33
CA LEU A 93 0.82 7.53 -14.79
C LEU A 93 2.13 7.04 -15.39
N ARG A 94 3.25 7.51 -14.84
CA ARG A 94 4.60 7.12 -15.22
C ARG A 94 5.03 5.74 -14.69
N ASN A 95 4.34 5.21 -13.68
CA ASN A 95 4.78 4.06 -12.89
C ASN A 95 3.89 2.83 -13.08
N ILE A 96 2.97 2.80 -14.06
CA ILE A 96 2.06 1.65 -14.31
C ILE A 96 2.81 0.32 -14.56
N VAL A 97 4.06 0.40 -15.04
CA VAL A 97 4.93 -0.77 -15.28
C VAL A 97 6.00 -0.95 -14.20
N ASP A 98 6.04 -0.07 -13.20
CA ASP A 98 7.03 -0.12 -12.12
C ASP A 98 6.48 -0.88 -10.91
N TRP A 99 6.89 -2.14 -10.83
CA TRP A 99 6.48 -3.07 -9.78
C TRP A 99 7.35 -3.01 -8.53
N ALA A 100 8.28 -2.06 -8.41
CA ALA A 100 9.20 -2.00 -7.27
C ALA A 100 8.49 -1.85 -5.91
N SER A 101 7.33 -1.18 -5.90
CA SER A 101 6.48 -0.96 -4.73
C SER A 101 5.43 -2.05 -4.52
N ALA A 102 5.23 -2.92 -5.50
CA ALA A 102 4.15 -3.89 -5.50
C ALA A 102 4.36 -5.03 -4.49
N GLY A 103 3.26 -5.55 -3.98
CA GLY A 103 3.29 -6.61 -2.98
C GLY A 103 1.89 -7.07 -2.56
N PHE A 104 1.84 -7.94 -1.56
CA PHE A 104 0.60 -8.49 -1.03
C PHE A 104 0.21 -7.81 0.27
N TYR A 105 -0.93 -7.12 0.25
CA TYR A 105 -1.48 -6.35 1.36
C TYR A 105 -3.02 -6.33 1.29
N PRO A 106 -3.73 -5.94 2.36
CA PRO A 106 -5.16 -5.67 2.26
C PRO A 106 -5.47 -4.64 1.17
N ARG A 107 -6.54 -4.85 0.40
CA ARG A 107 -6.86 -4.02 -0.80
C ARG A 107 -6.94 -2.53 -0.49
N PHE A 108 -7.34 -2.18 0.72
CA PHE A 108 -7.47 -0.79 1.16
C PHE A 108 -6.12 -0.06 1.25
N PHE A 109 -4.98 -0.76 1.21
CA PHE A 109 -3.65 -0.14 1.10
C PHE A 109 -3.49 0.61 -0.23
N GLU A 110 -3.98 0.04 -1.33
CA GLU A 110 -3.95 0.70 -2.65
C GLU A 110 -4.76 2.00 -2.63
N ILE A 111 -5.98 1.92 -2.07
CA ILE A 111 -6.86 3.08 -1.93
C ILE A 111 -6.23 4.16 -1.04
N CYS A 112 -5.63 3.77 0.09
CA CYS A 112 -4.94 4.69 0.99
C CYS A 112 -3.83 5.45 0.26
N LEU A 113 -3.00 4.75 -0.53
CA LEU A 113 -1.94 5.43 -1.27
C LEU A 113 -2.45 6.31 -2.39
N LEU A 114 -3.48 5.88 -3.12
CA LEU A 114 -4.16 6.75 -4.08
C LEU A 114 -4.71 8.02 -3.41
N LYS A 115 -5.29 7.93 -2.21
CA LYS A 115 -5.78 9.09 -1.44
C LYS A 115 -4.63 10.02 -1.04
N ILE A 116 -3.53 9.47 -0.53
CA ILE A 116 -2.33 10.23 -0.14
C ILE A 116 -1.72 10.99 -1.33
N THR A 117 -1.72 10.37 -2.52
CA THR A 117 -1.11 10.96 -3.72
C THR A 117 -2.08 11.76 -4.60
N ALA A 118 -3.40 11.70 -4.37
CA ALA A 118 -4.43 12.32 -5.22
C ALA A 118 -4.25 13.84 -5.41
N SER A 119 -3.68 14.54 -4.43
CA SER A 119 -3.40 15.98 -4.54
C SER A 119 -2.28 16.30 -5.55
N LYS A 120 -1.48 15.31 -5.97
CA LYS A 120 -0.28 15.47 -6.79
C LYS A 120 -0.46 14.99 -8.24
N ASP A 121 -1.59 14.38 -8.59
CA ASP A 121 -1.78 13.66 -9.86
C ASP A 121 -2.86 14.24 -10.79
N ASN A 122 -3.20 15.53 -10.61
CA ASN A 122 -4.20 16.24 -11.42
C ASN A 122 -5.58 15.57 -11.44
N GLY A 123 -5.97 14.87 -10.36
CA GLY A 123 -7.28 14.25 -10.20
C GLY A 123 -7.38 12.83 -10.78
N TYR A 124 -6.25 12.26 -11.22
CA TYR A 124 -6.18 10.87 -11.68
C TYR A 124 -6.55 9.89 -10.56
N GLY A 125 -5.94 10.03 -9.39
CA GLY A 125 -6.18 9.16 -8.24
C GLY A 125 -7.64 9.23 -7.78
N THR A 126 -8.20 10.44 -7.70
CA THR A 126 -9.62 10.65 -7.41
C THR A 126 -10.52 9.97 -8.45
N SER A 127 -10.18 10.07 -9.73
CA SER A 127 -10.94 9.45 -10.82
C SER A 127 -10.89 7.92 -10.74
N LEU A 128 -9.73 7.33 -10.41
CA LEU A 128 -9.62 5.90 -10.14
C LEU A 128 -10.46 5.47 -8.94
N ILE A 129 -10.30 6.13 -7.78
CA ILE A 129 -11.00 5.78 -6.54
C ILE A 129 -12.51 5.78 -6.77
N SER A 130 -13.05 6.77 -7.48
CA SER A 130 -14.50 6.85 -7.75
C SER A 130 -15.09 5.70 -8.57
N ARG A 131 -14.24 4.92 -9.26
CA ARG A 131 -14.66 3.81 -10.14
C ARG A 131 -14.30 2.43 -9.59
N LEU A 132 -13.44 2.38 -8.56
CA LEU A 132 -13.10 1.14 -7.87
C LEU A 132 -14.31 0.64 -7.06
N GLU A 133 -14.30 -0.66 -6.78
CA GLU A 133 -15.27 -1.26 -5.87
C GLU A 133 -15.19 -0.58 -4.51
N LYS A 134 -16.36 -0.15 -4.01
CA LYS A 134 -16.46 0.56 -2.74
C LYS A 134 -15.88 -0.28 -1.61
N LEU A 135 -15.17 0.39 -0.71
CA LEU A 135 -14.76 -0.20 0.56
C LEU A 135 -15.99 -0.42 1.45
N THR A 136 -15.94 -1.45 2.29
CA THR A 136 -16.89 -1.57 3.40
C THR A 136 -16.63 -0.47 4.43
N ASP A 137 -17.57 -0.24 5.34
CA ASP A 137 -17.40 0.75 6.41
C ASP A 137 -16.17 0.44 7.28
N ASP A 138 -15.92 -0.86 7.54
CA ASP A 138 -14.75 -1.32 8.28
C ASP A 138 -13.45 -1.03 7.51
N GLU A 139 -13.42 -1.28 6.20
CA GLU A 139 -12.26 -0.98 5.36
C GLU A 139 -11.99 0.53 5.27
N GLU A 140 -13.01 1.38 5.15
CA GLU A 140 -12.84 2.84 5.19
C GLU A 140 -12.30 3.31 6.56
N ALA A 141 -12.73 2.68 7.65
CA ALA A 141 -12.16 2.93 8.96
C ALA A 141 -10.67 2.53 9.02
N GLN A 142 -10.30 1.37 8.47
CA GLN A 142 -8.90 0.96 8.37
C GLN A 142 -8.07 1.92 7.50
N VAL A 143 -8.60 2.44 6.39
CA VAL A 143 -7.92 3.48 5.58
C VAL A 143 -7.63 4.71 6.42
N SER A 144 -8.61 5.21 7.16
CA SER A 144 -8.45 6.40 7.99
C SER A 144 -7.35 6.22 9.05
N ILE A 145 -7.27 5.02 9.64
CA ILE A 145 -6.22 4.67 10.62
C ILE A 145 -4.86 4.53 9.93
N LEU A 146 -4.81 3.92 8.74
CA LEU A 146 -3.58 3.75 7.95
C LEU A 146 -3.00 5.10 7.51
N GLU A 147 -3.83 6.00 6.99
CA GLU A 147 -3.42 7.38 6.66
C GLU A 147 -2.84 8.09 7.87
N ARG A 148 -3.50 7.98 9.04
CA ARG A 148 -3.00 8.57 10.28
C ARG A 148 -1.64 7.98 10.69
N SER A 149 -1.47 6.66 10.57
CA SER A 149 -0.20 5.98 10.84
C SER A 149 0.92 6.51 9.92
N TYR A 150 0.63 6.65 8.62
CA TYR A 150 1.55 7.22 7.64
C TYR A 150 1.98 8.65 7.99
N TYR A 151 1.02 9.56 8.20
CA TYR A 151 1.34 10.96 8.51
C TYR A 151 2.06 11.11 9.85
N ASN A 152 1.72 10.29 10.85
CA ASN A 152 2.47 10.25 12.11
C ASN A 152 3.91 9.79 11.87
N GLY A 153 4.12 8.77 11.05
CA GLY A 153 5.46 8.29 10.67
C GLY A 153 6.33 9.33 9.96
N ILE A 154 5.73 10.33 9.29
CA ILE A 154 6.46 11.48 8.73
C ILE A 154 6.72 12.53 9.81
N ARG A 155 5.73 12.79 10.66
CA ARG A 155 5.73 13.92 11.60
C ARG A 155 6.59 13.68 12.84
N TYR A 156 6.67 12.44 13.30
CA TYR A 156 7.29 12.08 14.58
C TYR A 156 8.43 11.09 14.39
N SER A 157 9.39 11.14 15.30
CA SER A 157 10.46 10.14 15.37
C SER A 157 10.00 8.95 16.18
N PHE A 158 10.15 7.75 15.62
CA PHE A 158 9.88 6.50 16.30
C PHE A 158 11.20 5.75 16.52
N PRO A 159 11.30 4.95 17.60
CA PRO A 159 12.44 4.07 17.78
C PRO A 159 12.62 3.23 16.51
N LYS A 160 13.87 3.18 16.00
CA LYS A 160 14.17 2.25 14.90
C LYS A 160 13.84 0.86 15.41
N CYS A 161 12.85 0.20 14.81
CA CYS A 161 12.69 -1.23 14.96
C CYS A 161 14.02 -1.83 14.52
N ARG A 162 14.81 -2.36 15.47
CA ARG A 162 15.92 -3.24 15.12
C ARG A 162 15.28 -4.34 14.30
N GLY A 163 15.78 -4.58 13.08
CA GLY A 163 15.31 -5.69 12.26
C GLY A 163 15.17 -6.91 13.17
N ALA A 164 14.02 -7.56 13.12
CA ALA A 164 13.68 -8.64 14.01
C ALA A 164 14.65 -9.81 13.82
N SER A 165 15.84 -9.74 14.41
CA SER A 165 16.62 -10.89 14.74
C SER A 165 15.97 -11.50 15.98
N PHE A 166 14.93 -12.29 15.76
CA PHE A 166 14.51 -13.27 16.76
C PHE A 166 15.63 -14.30 16.83
N SER A 167 16.60 -14.06 17.71
CA SER A 167 17.52 -15.12 18.13
C SER A 167 16.69 -16.14 18.90
N GLY A 168 16.35 -17.24 18.22
CA GLY A 168 15.81 -18.43 18.86
C GLY A 168 16.85 -18.94 19.87
N GLY A 169 16.58 -18.72 21.14
CA GLY A 169 17.27 -19.40 22.23
C GLY A 169 16.63 -20.77 22.41
N SER A 170 17.42 -21.81 22.20
CA SER A 170 17.37 -23.10 22.91
C SER A 170 18.74 -23.73 22.79
#